data_AF-A0A7G2IMD9-F1
#
_entry.id   AF-A0A7G2IMD9-F1
#
_cell.length_a   1.000
_cell.length_b   1.000
_cell.length_c   1.000
_cell.angle_alpha   90.00
_cell.angle_beta   90.00
_cell.angle_gamma   90.00
#
_symmetry.space_group_name_H-M   'P 1'
#
loop_
_entity.id
_entity.type
_entity.pdbx_description
1 polymer ?
#
loop_
_entity_poly.entity_id
_entity_poly.type
_entity_poly.pdbx_seq_one_letter_code
_entity_poly.pdbx_strand_id
1 'polypeptide(L)'
;MGNGGQPTGIHNLWSNGGFFSNGWLGMVMSLQMVMFAYGGIEIIGITAGEAKDPEKSIPRAINSVPMRILVFYVGTLFVIMSIYPWNQVGTDGSPFVMTFQHMGITFAAGILNFVVLTASLSAINSDVFGVGRMLHGMAEQGSAPKNVCQDVASWRAVGYGDGDDHRAAVCGLS
;
A
#
# COMPACT_ATOMS: atom_id res chain seq x y z
N MET A 1 -29.14 -13.51 12.66
CA MET A 1 -29.50 -12.51 13.69
C MET A 1 -28.26 -12.25 14.54
N GLY A 2 -27.44 -11.28 14.12
CA GLY A 2 -26.19 -10.96 14.80
C GLY A 2 -26.48 -10.13 16.04
N ASN A 3 -26.07 -10.65 17.21
CA ASN A 3 -26.07 -9.97 18.50
C ASN A 3 -27.42 -9.83 19.26
N GLY A 4 -28.25 -10.89 19.27
CA GLY A 4 -29.30 -11.08 20.30
C GLY A 4 -30.32 -9.95 20.52
N GLY A 5 -30.49 -9.03 19.56
CA GLY A 5 -31.41 -7.89 19.69
C GLY A 5 -30.89 -6.73 20.55
N GLN A 6 -29.62 -6.71 20.93
CA GLN A 6 -29.02 -5.60 21.68
C GLN A 6 -28.29 -4.65 20.72
N PRO A 7 -28.72 -3.37 20.61
CA PRO A 7 -28.08 -2.40 19.73
C PRO A 7 -26.70 -2.04 20.27
N THR A 8 -25.64 -2.64 19.71
CA THR A 8 -24.27 -2.17 19.91
C THR A 8 -24.06 -0.90 19.10
N GLY A 9 -24.48 0.25 19.66
CA GLY A 9 -24.26 1.56 19.06
C GLY A 9 -22.81 2.07 19.23
N ILE A 10 -22.62 3.37 19.02
CA ILE A 10 -21.40 4.15 19.32
C ILE A 10 -20.80 3.91 20.72
N HIS A 11 -21.57 3.30 21.63
CA HIS A 11 -21.14 2.79 22.93
C HIS A 11 -19.97 1.81 22.87
N ASN A 12 -19.86 1.03 21.81
CA ASN A 12 -18.80 0.04 21.63
C ASN A 12 -17.38 0.67 21.51
N LEU A 13 -17.32 1.91 21.03
CA LEU A 13 -16.07 2.67 20.85
C LEU A 13 -15.41 3.06 22.19
N TRP A 14 -16.17 3.12 23.29
CA TRP A 14 -15.63 3.50 24.61
C TRP A 14 -15.89 2.51 25.73
N SER A 15 -16.87 1.61 25.60
CA SER A 15 -17.32 0.74 26.71
C SER A 15 -16.40 -0.45 26.98
N ASN A 16 -15.53 -0.85 26.04
CA ASN A 16 -14.64 -2.01 26.18
C ASN A 16 -13.20 -1.63 26.61
N GLY A 17 -13.02 -0.51 27.33
CA GLY A 17 -11.70 -0.08 27.83
C GLY A 17 -11.29 1.36 27.50
N GLY A 18 -12.23 2.22 27.08
CA GLY A 18 -11.96 3.63 26.76
C GLY A 18 -11.12 3.84 25.49
N PHE A 19 -10.78 5.11 25.20
CA PHE A 19 -9.94 5.49 24.04
C PHE A 19 -8.49 4.95 24.11
N PHE A 20 -8.07 4.46 25.29
CA PHE A 20 -6.71 3.99 25.59
C PHE A 20 -6.73 2.63 26.32
N SER A 21 -7.40 1.62 25.78
CA SER A 21 -7.53 0.30 26.45
C SER A 21 -6.20 -0.41 26.72
N ASN A 22 -5.17 -0.14 25.92
CA ASN A 22 -3.80 -0.68 26.08
C ASN A 22 -2.79 0.36 26.63
N GLY A 23 -3.28 1.50 27.16
CA GLY A 23 -2.44 2.59 27.68
C GLY A 23 -1.60 3.31 26.62
N TRP A 24 -0.70 4.20 27.08
CA TRP A 24 0.21 4.98 26.21
C TRP A 24 1.14 4.09 25.39
N LEU A 25 1.59 2.97 25.96
CA LEU A 25 2.46 2.03 25.27
C LEU A 25 1.75 1.37 24.08
N GLY A 26 0.47 1.00 24.25
CA GLY A 26 -0.36 0.48 23.16
C GLY A 26 -0.58 1.49 22.04
N MET A 27 -0.70 2.78 22.36
CA MET A 27 -0.76 3.84 21.35
C MET A 27 0.52 3.89 20.51
N VAL A 28 1.71 3.88 21.14
CA VAL A 28 3.00 3.90 20.42
C VAL A 28 3.18 2.62 19.58
N MET A 29 2.81 1.46 20.11
CA MET A 29 2.86 0.19 19.37
C MET A 29 1.87 0.15 18.20
N SER A 30 0.72 0.83 18.29
CA SER A 30 -0.21 0.97 17.16
C SER A 30 0.30 1.96 16.11
N LEU A 31 1.02 3.00 16.54
CA LEU A 31 1.56 4.03 15.66
C LEU A 31 2.54 3.44 14.63
N GLN A 32 3.35 2.45 15.02
CA GLN A 32 4.27 1.79 14.09
C GLN A 32 3.52 1.05 12.95
N MET A 33 2.40 0.39 13.27
CA MET A 33 1.59 -0.33 12.28
C MET A 33 0.93 0.66 11.32
N VAL A 34 0.47 1.78 11.85
CA VAL A 34 -0.07 2.89 11.06
C VAL A 34 1.00 3.48 10.14
N MET A 35 2.21 3.74 10.64
CA MET A 35 3.32 4.24 9.83
C MET A 35 3.70 3.27 8.70
N PHE A 36 3.72 1.96 8.97
CA PHE A 36 3.99 0.95 7.95
C PHE A 36 2.93 0.95 6.84
N ALA A 37 1.65 1.13 7.18
CA ALA A 37 0.56 1.22 6.20
C ALA A 37 0.64 2.46 5.29
N TYR A 38 1.38 3.48 5.68
CA TYR A 38 1.65 4.67 4.85
C TYR A 38 2.95 4.54 4.03
N GLY A 39 3.70 3.44 4.16
CA GLY A 39 4.81 3.11 3.25
C GLY A 39 4.27 2.95 1.83
N GLY A 40 4.80 3.73 0.88
CA GLY A 40 4.32 3.77 -0.51
C GLY A 40 3.85 5.15 -0.99
N ILE A 41 3.63 6.11 -0.08
CA ILE A 41 3.40 7.52 -0.49
C ILE A 41 4.60 8.14 -1.24
N GLU A 42 5.78 7.54 -1.09
CA GLU A 42 7.01 7.91 -1.79
C GLU A 42 6.89 7.83 -3.32
N ILE A 43 5.98 6.98 -3.84
CA ILE A 43 5.72 6.85 -5.27
C ILE A 43 5.19 8.15 -5.87
N ILE A 44 4.50 9.00 -5.08
CA ILE A 44 4.07 10.33 -5.53
C ILE A 44 5.28 11.19 -5.90
N GLY A 45 6.39 11.07 -5.17
CA GLY A 45 7.64 11.79 -5.44
C GLY A 45 8.38 11.28 -6.67
N ILE A 46 8.32 9.97 -6.96
CA ILE A 46 8.89 9.39 -8.18
C ILE A 46 8.07 9.82 -9.41
N THR A 47 6.75 9.74 -9.29
CA THR A 47 5.81 10.05 -10.39
C THR A 47 5.74 11.56 -10.67
N ALA A 48 6.08 12.41 -9.70
CA ALA A 48 6.25 13.84 -9.88
C ALA A 48 7.23 14.21 -11.00
N GLY A 49 8.30 13.43 -11.19
CA GLY A 49 9.28 13.62 -12.27
C GLY A 49 8.72 13.33 -13.67
N GLU A 50 7.62 12.57 -13.75
CA GLU A 50 6.97 12.15 -15.00
C GLU A 50 5.60 12.83 -15.21
N ALA A 51 5.17 13.65 -14.25
CA ALA A 51 3.87 14.28 -14.26
C ALA A 51 3.80 15.42 -15.30
N LYS A 52 2.72 15.44 -16.08
CA LYS A 52 2.40 16.58 -16.94
C LYS A 52 2.02 17.77 -16.06
N ASP A 53 2.68 18.92 -16.28
CA ASP A 53 2.53 20.15 -15.50
C ASP A 53 2.76 19.95 -13.98
N PRO A 54 4.00 19.61 -13.56
CA PRO A 54 4.34 19.25 -12.18
C PRO A 54 4.00 20.35 -11.17
N GLU A 55 4.09 21.63 -11.56
CA GLU A 55 3.78 22.79 -10.72
C GLU A 55 2.34 22.80 -10.18
N LYS A 56 1.37 22.20 -10.91
CA LYS A 56 -0.03 22.13 -10.49
C LYS A 56 -0.44 20.73 -10.05
N SER A 57 0.07 19.71 -10.75
CA SER A 57 -0.30 18.32 -10.54
C SER A 57 0.23 17.78 -9.21
N ILE A 58 1.47 18.12 -8.86
CA ILE A 58 2.13 17.60 -7.64
C ILE A 58 1.48 18.18 -6.37
N PRO A 59 1.31 19.51 -6.21
CA PRO A 59 0.70 20.04 -4.98
C PRO A 59 -0.74 19.55 -4.79
N ARG A 60 -1.49 19.40 -5.90
CA ARG A 60 -2.85 18.88 -5.87
C ARG A 60 -2.90 17.42 -5.45
N ALA A 61 -2.00 16.58 -5.97
CA ALA A 61 -1.90 15.17 -5.59
C ALA A 61 -1.51 15.02 -4.10
N ILE A 62 -0.50 15.77 -3.65
CA ILE A 62 -0.02 15.77 -2.26
C ILE A 62 -1.13 16.09 -1.27
N ASN A 63 -2.03 17.04 -1.57
CA ASN A 63 -3.09 17.40 -0.65
C ASN A 63 -4.33 16.48 -0.77
N SER A 64 -4.66 16.02 -1.97
CA SER A 64 -5.91 15.30 -2.21
C SER A 64 -5.82 13.79 -1.92
N VAL A 65 -4.67 13.17 -2.15
CA VAL A 65 -4.50 11.71 -2.00
C VAL A 65 -4.54 11.30 -0.52
N PRO A 66 -3.74 11.89 0.40
CA PRO A 66 -3.79 11.53 1.82
C PRO A 66 -5.14 11.81 2.45
N MET A 67 -5.79 12.92 2.09
CA MET A 67 -7.13 13.25 2.59
C MET A 67 -8.13 12.16 2.23
N ARG A 68 -8.15 11.73 0.96
CA ARG A 68 -9.04 10.65 0.51
C ARG A 68 -8.77 9.34 1.24
N ILE A 69 -7.50 8.96 1.39
CA ILE A 69 -7.11 7.74 2.13
C ILE A 69 -7.60 7.84 3.58
N LEU A 70 -7.38 8.98 4.25
CA LEU A 70 -7.79 9.19 5.64
C LEU A 70 -9.31 9.12 5.81
N VAL A 71 -10.07 9.75 4.91
CA VAL A 71 -11.54 9.70 4.94
C VAL A 71 -12.06 8.28 4.68
N PHE A 72 -11.53 7.55 3.70
CA PHE A 72 -11.93 6.16 3.46
C PHE A 72 -11.51 5.23 4.58
N TYR A 73 -10.33 5.41 5.15
CA TYR A 73 -9.82 4.62 6.26
C TYR A 73 -10.68 4.83 7.52
N VAL A 74 -10.82 6.08 7.98
CA VAL A 74 -11.62 6.39 9.18
C VAL A 74 -13.10 6.04 8.96
N GLY A 75 -13.64 6.30 7.77
CA GLY A 75 -15.03 5.97 7.42
C GLY A 75 -15.29 4.47 7.43
N THR A 76 -14.42 3.66 6.84
CA THR A 76 -14.56 2.20 6.85
C THR A 76 -14.39 1.63 8.26
N LEU A 77 -13.41 2.11 9.04
CA LEU A 77 -13.23 1.76 10.45
C LEU A 77 -14.46 2.10 11.28
N PHE A 78 -15.03 3.29 11.12
CA PHE A 78 -16.23 3.70 11.85
C PHE A 78 -17.41 2.78 11.55
N VAL A 79 -17.64 2.43 10.28
CA VAL A 79 -18.70 1.50 9.88
C VAL A 79 -18.45 0.11 10.45
N ILE A 80 -17.23 -0.42 10.34
CA ILE A 80 -16.89 -1.76 10.85
C ILE A 80 -17.03 -1.82 12.38
N MET A 81 -16.48 -0.84 13.10
CA MET A 81 -16.52 -0.74 14.57
C MET A 81 -17.94 -0.51 15.12
N SER A 82 -18.81 0.13 14.34
CA SER A 82 -20.22 0.30 14.69
C SER A 82 -21.02 -1.00 14.53
N ILE A 83 -20.61 -1.88 13.62
CA ILE A 83 -21.29 -3.16 13.36
C ILE A 83 -20.74 -4.27 14.25
N TYR A 84 -19.44 -4.27 14.55
CA TYR A 84 -18.78 -5.37 15.27
C TYR A 84 -17.90 -4.88 16.43
N PRO A 85 -18.07 -5.41 17.67
CA PRO A 85 -17.20 -5.09 18.80
C PRO A 85 -15.76 -5.47 18.50
N TRP A 86 -14.86 -4.48 18.58
CA TRP A 86 -13.42 -4.64 18.37
C TRP A 86 -12.76 -5.66 19.28
N ASN A 87 -13.40 -6.03 20.40
CA ASN A 87 -12.92 -7.02 21.36
C ASN A 87 -13.05 -8.49 20.87
N GLN A 88 -13.77 -8.74 19.77
CA GLN A 88 -13.84 -10.08 19.16
C GLN A 88 -13.05 -10.17 17.84
N VAL A 89 -12.37 -9.09 17.46
CA VAL A 89 -11.54 -9.03 16.26
C VAL A 89 -10.18 -9.65 16.57
N GLY A 90 -9.97 -10.91 16.20
CA GLY A 90 -8.63 -11.53 16.21
C GLY A 90 -8.50 -12.93 16.79
N THR A 91 -9.56 -13.57 17.28
CA THR A 91 -9.43 -14.88 17.95
C THR A 91 -9.46 -16.08 16.99
N ASP A 92 -10.05 -15.99 15.78
CA ASP A 92 -10.28 -17.16 14.91
C ASP A 92 -10.05 -16.95 13.37
N GLY A 93 -9.08 -16.12 12.95
CA GLY A 93 -8.73 -15.92 11.52
C GLY A 93 -8.97 -14.52 10.95
N SER A 94 -9.03 -14.38 9.60
CA SER A 94 -9.09 -13.08 8.91
C SER A 94 -10.35 -12.28 9.31
N PRO A 95 -10.21 -11.10 9.95
CA PRO A 95 -11.32 -10.33 10.50
C PRO A 95 -12.40 -10.01 9.48
N PHE A 96 -12.01 -9.71 8.23
CA PHE A 96 -12.95 -9.37 7.17
C PHE A 96 -13.79 -10.58 6.78
N VAL A 97 -13.17 -11.75 6.53
CA VAL A 97 -13.88 -12.96 6.09
C VAL A 97 -14.84 -13.44 7.18
N MET A 98 -14.40 -13.46 8.44
CA MET A 98 -15.27 -13.82 9.57
C MET A 98 -16.43 -12.84 9.75
N THR A 99 -16.18 -11.53 9.66
CA THR A 99 -17.25 -10.52 9.80
C THR A 99 -18.36 -10.75 8.77
N PHE A 100 -18.03 -11.11 7.52
CA PHE A 100 -19.03 -11.37 6.47
C PHE A 100 -19.65 -12.78 6.54
N GLN A 101 -18.92 -13.79 6.99
CA GLN A 101 -19.47 -15.13 7.22
C GLN A 101 -20.51 -15.14 8.36
N HIS A 102 -20.24 -14.41 9.46
CA HIS A 102 -21.17 -14.32 10.60
C HIS A 102 -22.38 -13.41 10.36
N MET A 103 -22.32 -12.49 9.39
CA MET A 103 -23.48 -11.70 8.93
C MET A 103 -24.47 -12.49 8.04
N GLY A 104 -24.15 -13.73 7.68
CA GLY A 104 -25.06 -14.59 6.91
C GLY A 104 -25.10 -14.31 5.40
N ILE A 105 -24.14 -13.53 4.87
CA ILE A 105 -24.02 -13.22 3.44
C ILE A 105 -22.67 -13.71 2.93
N THR A 106 -22.51 -15.04 2.79
CA THR A 106 -21.30 -15.69 2.26
C THR A 106 -20.88 -15.12 0.90
N PHE A 107 -21.84 -14.64 0.10
CA PHE A 107 -21.60 -14.01 -1.19
C PHE A 107 -20.81 -12.70 -1.09
N ALA A 108 -21.06 -11.87 -0.06
CA ALA A 108 -20.34 -10.62 0.16
C ALA A 108 -18.88 -10.86 0.56
N ALA A 109 -18.61 -11.91 1.34
CA ALA A 109 -17.24 -12.32 1.69
C ALA A 109 -16.43 -12.70 0.45
N GLY A 110 -17.05 -13.44 -0.48
CA GLY A 110 -16.41 -13.85 -1.74
C GLY A 110 -16.06 -12.66 -2.64
N ILE A 111 -17.00 -11.72 -2.81
CA ILE A 111 -16.76 -10.49 -3.59
C ILE A 111 -15.63 -9.66 -2.99
N LEU A 112 -15.60 -9.48 -1.67
CA LEU A 112 -14.55 -8.69 -1.03
C LEU A 112 -13.18 -9.33 -1.17
N ASN A 113 -13.06 -10.65 -0.96
CA ASN A 113 -11.80 -11.35 -1.22
C ASN A 113 -11.36 -11.19 -2.68
N PHE A 114 -12.28 -11.29 -3.63
CA PHE A 114 -11.97 -11.08 -5.04
C PHE A 114 -11.45 -9.66 -5.32
N VAL A 115 -12.12 -8.64 -4.78
CA VAL A 115 -11.72 -7.22 -4.94
C VAL A 115 -10.36 -6.97 -4.30
N VAL A 116 -10.11 -7.45 -3.08
CA VAL A 116 -8.84 -7.27 -2.36
C VAL A 116 -7.69 -7.97 -3.07
N LEU A 117 -7.90 -9.21 -3.53
CA LEU A 117 -6.87 -9.94 -4.29
C LEU A 117 -6.56 -9.24 -5.62
N THR A 118 -7.58 -8.79 -6.34
CA THR A 118 -7.41 -8.07 -7.61
C THR A 118 -6.70 -6.75 -7.40
N ALA A 119 -7.07 -5.98 -6.37
CA ALA A 119 -6.41 -4.73 -6.03
C ALA A 119 -4.94 -4.93 -5.63
N SER A 120 -4.65 -5.97 -4.83
CA SER A 120 -3.28 -6.30 -4.40
C SER A 120 -2.41 -6.70 -5.60
N LEU A 121 -2.93 -7.54 -6.50
CA LEU A 121 -2.23 -7.92 -7.73
C LEU A 121 -1.95 -6.71 -8.63
N SER A 122 -2.92 -5.79 -8.76
CA SER A 122 -2.73 -4.56 -9.52
C SER A 122 -1.63 -3.66 -8.94
N ALA A 123 -1.60 -3.51 -7.61
CA ALA A 123 -0.58 -2.72 -6.91
C ALA A 123 0.82 -3.33 -7.13
N ILE A 124 0.96 -4.65 -6.93
CA ILE A 124 2.24 -5.36 -7.13
C ILE A 124 2.76 -5.17 -8.56
N ASN A 125 1.88 -5.24 -9.57
CA ASN A 125 2.29 -5.03 -10.96
C ASN A 125 2.85 -3.62 -11.20
N SER A 126 2.21 -2.59 -10.64
CA SER A 126 2.71 -1.21 -10.72
C SER A 126 4.02 -1.01 -9.97
N ASP A 127 4.16 -1.62 -8.79
CA ASP A 127 5.37 -1.49 -7.95
C ASP A 127 6.58 -2.17 -8.60
N VAL A 128 6.41 -3.40 -9.12
CA VAL A 128 7.47 -4.13 -9.84
C VAL A 128 7.93 -3.35 -11.08
N PHE A 129 6.99 -2.78 -11.83
CA PHE A 129 7.32 -1.94 -12.99
C PHE A 129 8.07 -0.67 -12.59
N GLY A 130 7.67 -0.03 -11.48
CA GLY A 130 8.36 1.14 -10.93
C GLY A 130 9.80 0.84 -10.52
N VAL A 131 10.02 -0.25 -9.77
CA VAL A 131 11.35 -0.69 -9.33
C VAL A 131 12.23 -1.03 -10.54
N GLY A 132 11.69 -1.71 -11.57
CA GLY A 132 12.43 -2.01 -12.79
C GLY A 132 12.96 -0.76 -13.50
N ARG A 133 12.13 0.28 -13.62
CA ARG A 133 12.55 1.57 -14.22
C ARG A 133 13.59 2.29 -13.38
N MET A 134 13.42 2.31 -12.06
CA MET A 134 14.39 2.91 -11.15
C MET A 134 15.74 2.19 -11.24
N LEU A 135 15.73 0.86 -11.25
CA LEU A 135 16.92 0.03 -11.35
C LEU A 135 17.63 0.19 -12.70
N HIS A 136 16.88 0.32 -13.81
CA HIS A 136 17.42 0.65 -15.12
C HIS A 136 18.08 2.04 -15.12
N GLY A 137 17.45 3.05 -14.52
CA GLY A 137 18.04 4.38 -14.37
C GLY A 137 19.33 4.37 -13.52
N MET A 138 19.37 3.55 -12.47
CA MET A 138 20.59 3.34 -11.69
C MET A 138 21.68 2.63 -12.49
N ALA A 139 21.32 1.70 -13.38
CA ALA A 139 22.27 1.01 -14.25
C ALA A 139 22.91 1.96 -15.27
N GLU A 140 22.12 2.86 -15.86
CA GLU A 140 22.64 3.92 -16.75
C GLU A 140 23.61 4.87 -16.03
N GLN A 141 23.45 5.05 -14.72
CA GLN A 141 24.32 5.86 -13.86
C GLN A 141 25.48 5.07 -13.24
N GLY A 142 25.63 3.77 -13.55
CA GLY A 142 26.69 2.91 -12.99
C GLY A 142 26.54 2.60 -11.50
N SER A 143 25.40 2.96 -10.91
CA SER A 143 25.12 2.79 -9.48
C SER A 143 24.31 1.52 -9.17
N ALA A 144 23.97 0.73 -10.19
CA ALA A 144 23.30 -0.56 -10.04
C ALA A 144 24.29 -1.72 -9.86
N PRO A 145 23.84 -2.84 -9.25
CA PRO A 145 24.61 -4.08 -9.20
C PRO A 145 25.10 -4.55 -10.58
N LYS A 146 26.31 -5.12 -10.64
CA LYS A 146 26.99 -5.48 -11.89
C LYS A 146 26.17 -6.38 -12.80
N ASN A 147 25.42 -7.33 -12.25
CA ASN A 147 24.54 -8.23 -13.00
C ASN A 147 23.45 -7.47 -13.76
N VAL A 148 22.83 -6.47 -13.12
CA VAL A 148 21.78 -5.66 -13.76
C VAL A 148 22.38 -4.69 -14.78
N CYS A 149 23.54 -4.11 -14.47
CA CYS A 149 24.28 -3.23 -15.39
C CYS A 149 24.68 -3.99 -16.68
N GLN A 150 25.18 -5.22 -16.54
CA GLN A 150 25.54 -6.09 -17.66
C GLN A 150 24.34 -6.47 -18.51
N ASP A 151 23.23 -6.84 -17.87
CA ASP A 151 22.01 -7.24 -18.59
C ASP A 151 21.50 -6.07 -19.43
N VAL A 152 21.34 -4.89 -18.84
CA VAL A 152 20.93 -3.66 -19.54
C VAL A 152 21.88 -3.30 -20.69
N ALA A 153 23.20 -3.40 -20.48
CA ALA A 153 24.18 -3.14 -21.53
C ALA A 153 24.09 -4.14 -22.69
N SER A 154 23.88 -5.43 -22.39
CA SER A 154 23.76 -6.49 -23.40
C SER A 154 22.51 -6.34 -24.29
N TRP A 155 21.36 -6.01 -23.69
CA TRP A 155 20.12 -5.75 -24.41
C TRP A 155 20.24 -4.56 -25.36
N ARG A 156 21.03 -3.55 -24.98
CA ARG A 156 21.24 -2.36 -25.79
C ARG A 156 22.22 -2.58 -26.94
N ALA A 157 23.28 -3.35 -26.72
CA ALA A 157 24.22 -3.76 -27.78
C ALA A 157 23.56 -4.59 -28.89
N VAL A 158 22.50 -5.33 -28.56
CA VAL A 158 21.68 -6.07 -29.55
C VAL A 158 20.76 -5.13 -30.35
N GLY A 159 20.29 -4.03 -29.75
CA GLY A 159 19.27 -3.15 -30.34
C GLY A 159 19.78 -1.87 -31.02
N TYR A 160 20.97 -1.37 -30.66
CA TYR A 160 21.53 -0.14 -31.20
C TYR A 160 22.97 -0.41 -31.67
N GLY A 161 23.14 -0.54 -32.99
CA GLY A 161 24.45 -0.72 -33.59
C GLY A 161 25.31 0.51 -33.38
N ASP A 162 26.38 0.32 -32.62
CA ASP A 162 27.63 1.10 -32.56
C ASP A 162 27.57 2.48 -31.87
N GLY A 163 28.35 2.63 -30.77
CA GLY A 163 28.61 3.93 -30.11
C GLY A 163 28.76 3.96 -28.58
N ASP A 164 28.62 2.85 -27.85
CA ASP A 164 28.40 2.85 -26.37
C ASP A 164 29.65 2.62 -25.49
N ASP A 165 30.86 2.80 -26.04
CA ASP A 165 32.13 2.48 -25.37
C ASP A 165 32.37 3.29 -24.08
N HIS A 166 31.88 4.54 -24.04
CA HIS A 166 31.95 5.40 -22.86
C HIS A 166 31.05 4.96 -21.70
N ARG A 167 30.01 4.13 -21.95
CA ARG A 167 29.05 3.69 -20.92
C ARG A 167 29.35 2.30 -20.37
N ALA A 168 30.04 1.45 -21.14
CA ALA A 168 30.64 0.22 -20.61
C ALA A 168 31.64 0.51 -19.47
N ALA A 169 32.35 1.64 -19.54
CA ALA A 169 33.21 2.14 -18.47
C ALA A 169 32.42 2.56 -17.21
N VAL A 170 31.21 3.10 -17.35
CA VAL A 170 30.34 3.54 -16.24
C VAL A 170 29.86 2.35 -15.39
N CYS A 171 29.62 1.20 -16.02
CA CYS A 171 29.34 -0.07 -15.31
C CYS A 171 30.61 -0.76 -14.75
N GLY A 172 31.81 -0.20 -14.97
CA GLY A 172 33.08 -0.79 -14.53
C GLY A 172 33.37 -2.15 -15.19
N LEU A 173 33.02 -2.29 -16.47
CA LEU A 173 33.19 -3.53 -17.25
C LEU A 173 34.43 -3.54 -18.15
N SER A 174 35.30 -2.52 -18.05
CA SER A 174 36.60 -2.44 -18.75
C SER A 174 37.72 -3.17 -18.01
#